data_AF-A0A379WMB2-F1
#
_entry.id   AF-A0A379WMB2-F1
#
_cell.length_a   1.000
_cell.length_b   1.000
_cell.length_c   1.000
_cell.angle_alpha   90.00
_cell.angle_beta   90.00
_cell.angle_gamma   90.00
#
_symmetry.space_group_name_H-M   'P 1'
#
loop_
_entity.id
_entity.type
_entity.pdbx_description
1 polymer ?
#
loop_
_entity_poly.entity_id
_entity_poly.type
_entity_poly.pdbx_seq_one_letter_code
_entity_poly.pdbx_strand_id
1 'polypeptide(L)'
;MAGSCSGTAPLSNLLLVPVKHCPVGLCRAFTAEKSSRPGYPEMKSSALREEEFIGGMAIITGHAAVAGTPCEGKFTDKFGQIHYLLLEPEKGKEFKKGDKVLIVCRLSATRYLAERTFYV
;
A
#
# COMPACT_ATOMS: atom_id res chain seq x y z
N MET A 1 -2.42 77.71 3.21
CA MET A 1 -3.69 78.06 2.53
C MET A 1 -4.82 77.34 3.25
N ALA A 2 -5.89 78.10 3.52
CA ALA A 2 -7.01 77.77 4.38
C ALA A 2 -7.87 76.61 3.86
N GLY A 3 -8.59 75.97 4.77
CA GLY A 3 -9.57 74.93 4.45
C GLY A 3 -10.29 74.41 5.69
N SER A 4 -10.94 75.30 6.43
CA SER A 4 -11.86 75.00 7.52
C SER A 4 -13.17 74.43 6.98
N CYS A 5 -13.63 73.27 7.45
CA CYS A 5 -15.03 72.84 7.38
C CYS A 5 -15.44 72.20 8.72
N SER A 6 -16.36 72.88 9.39
CA SER A 6 -17.01 72.54 10.66
C SER A 6 -18.02 71.40 10.51
N GLY A 7 -18.16 70.55 11.52
CA GLY A 7 -19.24 69.57 11.58
C GLY A 7 -19.27 68.72 12.85
N THR A 8 -19.80 69.31 13.92
CA THR A 8 -20.73 68.69 14.90
C THR A 8 -20.37 67.32 15.51
N ALA A 9 -19.98 67.30 16.78
CA ALA A 9 -20.31 66.21 17.72
C ALA A 9 -21.58 66.64 18.52
N PRO A 10 -22.45 65.75 19.03
CA PRO A 10 -22.08 64.94 20.19
C PRO A 10 -22.76 63.55 20.35
N LEU A 11 -22.11 62.71 21.16
CA LEU A 11 -22.68 61.68 22.06
C LEU A 11 -23.53 60.53 21.44
N SER A 12 -22.97 59.31 21.47
CA SER A 12 -23.79 58.10 21.60
C SER A 12 -23.12 57.06 22.51
N ASN A 13 -23.56 57.12 23.77
CA ASN A 13 -23.89 56.00 24.66
C ASN A 13 -22.93 54.80 24.73
N LEU A 14 -22.00 54.97 25.68
CA LEU A 14 -21.44 53.94 26.54
C LEU A 14 -22.55 53.13 27.24
N LEU A 15 -22.27 51.86 27.55
CA LEU A 15 -23.07 50.87 28.30
C LEU A 15 -24.05 50.06 27.45
N LEU A 16 -23.73 48.78 27.22
CA LEU A 16 -24.22 47.68 28.07
C LEU A 16 -23.85 46.33 27.40
N VAL A 17 -22.64 45.82 27.64
CA VAL A 17 -22.27 44.44 27.28
C VAL A 17 -22.36 43.59 28.56
N PRO A 18 -23.30 42.65 28.69
CA PRO A 18 -23.26 41.71 29.80
C PRO A 18 -22.19 40.65 29.53
N VAL A 19 -21.08 40.77 30.25
CA VAL A 19 -20.13 39.68 30.52
C VAL A 19 -20.90 38.55 31.17
N LYS A 20 -20.98 37.38 30.52
CA LYS A 20 -21.38 36.13 31.19
C LYS A 20 -20.46 34.97 30.78
N HIS A 21 -19.46 34.78 31.64
CA HIS A 21 -18.98 33.52 32.21
C HIS A 21 -19.11 32.26 31.34
N CYS A 22 -17.98 31.81 30.81
CA CYS A 22 -17.78 30.45 30.32
C CYS A 22 -17.44 29.55 31.51
N PRO A 23 -18.36 28.71 32.03
CA PRO A 23 -17.99 27.73 33.03
C PRO A 23 -17.10 26.69 32.36
N VAL A 24 -15.87 26.55 32.85
CA VAL A 24 -14.95 25.44 32.54
C VAL A 24 -15.53 24.18 33.20
N GLY A 25 -16.59 23.67 32.58
CA GLY A 25 -17.29 22.48 33.00
C GLY A 25 -16.51 21.25 32.57
N LEU A 26 -15.77 20.69 33.53
CA LEU A 26 -15.51 19.26 33.67
C LEU A 26 -15.23 18.53 32.35
N CYS A 27 -13.95 18.48 31.96
CA CYS A 27 -13.44 17.48 31.02
C CYS A 27 -13.75 16.10 31.62
N ARG A 28 -14.96 15.57 31.37
CA ARG A 28 -15.29 14.17 31.60
C ARG A 28 -14.30 13.41 30.76
N ALA A 29 -13.39 12.72 31.45
CA ALA A 29 -12.59 11.67 30.86
C ALA A 29 -13.53 10.87 29.95
N PHE A 30 -13.28 10.88 28.65
CA PHE A 30 -13.81 9.86 27.77
C PHE A 30 -13.13 8.58 28.22
N THR A 31 -13.70 7.91 29.23
CA THR A 31 -13.56 6.47 29.34
C THR A 31 -14.18 5.93 28.06
N ALA A 32 -13.31 5.67 27.07
CA ALA A 32 -13.66 5.02 25.83
C ALA A 32 -13.94 3.55 26.14
N GLU A 33 -15.07 3.28 26.76
CA GLU A 33 -15.63 1.96 26.90
C GLU A 33 -16.57 1.71 25.72
N LYS A 34 -16.01 1.15 24.65
CA LYS A 34 -16.76 0.47 23.60
C LYS A 34 -16.00 -0.80 23.25
N SER A 35 -16.40 -1.91 23.87
CA SER A 35 -17.48 -2.77 23.36
C SER A 35 -17.00 -3.48 22.10
N SER A 36 -16.44 -4.67 22.33
CA SER A 36 -16.06 -5.64 21.30
C SER A 36 -17.30 -5.99 20.47
N ARG A 37 -17.48 -5.31 19.34
CA ARG A 37 -18.38 -5.76 18.28
C ARG A 37 -17.63 -6.80 17.44
N PRO A 38 -18.15 -8.02 17.29
CA PRO A 38 -17.61 -8.96 16.31
C PRO A 38 -18.14 -8.56 14.93
N GLY A 39 -17.22 -8.23 14.01
CA GLY A 39 -17.60 -7.91 12.63
C GLY A 39 -16.69 -6.95 11.90
N TYR A 40 -15.38 -6.91 12.23
CA TYR A 40 -14.41 -6.32 11.31
C TYR A 40 -13.88 -7.45 10.44
N PRO A 41 -13.96 -7.35 9.09
CA PRO A 41 -13.31 -8.34 8.24
C PRO A 41 -11.83 -8.33 8.57
N GLU A 42 -11.25 -9.50 8.84
CA GLU A 42 -9.81 -9.59 9.05
C GLU A 42 -9.11 -8.99 7.83
N MET A 43 -8.44 -7.86 8.04
CA MET A 43 -7.73 -7.15 6.99
C MET A 43 -6.50 -7.99 6.64
N LYS A 44 -6.69 -8.99 5.79
CA LYS A 44 -5.61 -9.76 5.20
C LYS A 44 -4.96 -8.84 4.17
N SER A 45 -3.80 -8.29 4.53
CA SER A 45 -2.99 -7.55 3.56
C SER A 45 -2.75 -8.46 2.36
N SER A 46 -3.15 -8.01 1.17
CA SER A 46 -2.87 -8.71 -0.08
C SER A 46 -1.40 -8.61 -0.49
N ALA A 47 -0.55 -8.00 0.34
CA ALA A 47 0.89 -8.04 0.17
C ALA A 47 1.36 -9.48 0.38
N LEU A 48 1.56 -10.20 -0.72
CA LEU A 48 2.13 -11.54 -0.69
C LEU A 48 3.51 -11.49 -0.06
N ARG A 49 3.76 -12.47 0.79
CA ARG A 49 5.10 -12.75 1.32
C ARG A 49 5.91 -13.41 0.20
N GLU A 50 7.21 -13.18 0.16
CA GLU A 50 8.09 -13.68 -0.92
C GLU A 50 8.11 -15.22 -0.97
N GLU A 51 7.83 -15.86 0.17
CA GLU A 51 7.67 -17.31 0.32
C GLU A 51 6.45 -17.85 -0.44
N GLU A 52 5.45 -17.01 -0.73
CA GLU A 52 4.20 -17.43 -1.39
C GLU A 52 4.37 -17.61 -2.90
N PHE A 53 5.48 -17.13 -3.48
CA PHE A 53 5.84 -17.40 -4.87
C PHE A 53 6.37 -18.82 -5.08
N ILE A 54 6.96 -19.43 -4.04
CA ILE A 54 7.56 -20.76 -4.12
C ILE A 54 6.46 -21.81 -4.29
N GLY A 55 6.67 -22.74 -5.22
CA GLY A 55 5.66 -23.72 -5.64
C GLY A 55 4.64 -23.16 -6.65
N GLY A 56 4.72 -21.87 -6.98
CA GLY A 56 3.89 -21.24 -7.99
C GLY A 56 4.33 -21.59 -9.42
N MET A 57 3.35 -21.65 -10.33
CA MET A 57 3.60 -21.79 -11.76
C MET A 57 3.67 -20.42 -12.43
N ALA A 58 4.73 -20.16 -13.18
CA ALA A 58 4.93 -18.94 -13.96
C ALA A 58 5.10 -19.26 -15.45
N ILE A 59 4.85 -18.25 -16.29
CA ILE A 59 5.05 -18.32 -17.74
C ILE A 59 6.15 -17.35 -18.11
N ILE A 60 7.16 -17.83 -18.83
CA ILE A 60 8.26 -16.98 -19.30
C ILE A 60 7.76 -15.98 -20.34
N THR A 61 7.92 -14.69 -20.07
CA THR A 61 7.50 -13.59 -20.96
C THR A 61 8.69 -12.96 -21.69
N GLY A 62 9.87 -13.01 -21.07
CA GLY A 62 11.10 -12.41 -21.56
C GLY A 62 11.84 -13.23 -22.63
N HIS A 63 13.11 -12.88 -22.80
CA HIS A 63 14.06 -13.56 -23.68
C HIS A 63 14.49 -14.91 -23.08
N ALA A 64 15.34 -15.64 -23.81
CA ALA A 64 15.92 -16.87 -23.29
C ALA A 64 16.71 -16.62 -22.00
N ALA A 65 16.58 -17.53 -21.03
CA ALA A 65 17.35 -17.52 -19.80
C ALA A 65 18.21 -18.77 -19.65
N VAL A 66 19.37 -18.57 -19.05
CA VAL A 66 20.34 -19.61 -18.66
C VAL A 66 20.83 -19.31 -17.26
N ALA A 67 21.50 -20.26 -16.61
CA ALA A 67 22.09 -20.02 -15.29
C ALA A 67 22.98 -18.75 -15.27
N GLY A 68 22.81 -17.93 -14.23
CA GLY A 68 23.42 -16.61 -14.06
C GLY A 68 22.72 -15.46 -14.82
N THR A 69 21.88 -15.76 -15.81
CA THR A 69 21.20 -14.79 -16.68
C THR A 69 19.68 -14.99 -16.63
N PRO A 70 18.98 -14.42 -15.63
CA PRO A 70 17.55 -14.62 -15.46
C PRO A 70 16.73 -13.87 -16.52
N CYS A 71 15.52 -14.34 -16.77
CA CYS A 71 14.52 -13.66 -17.61
C CYS A 71 13.27 -13.32 -16.83
N GLU A 72 12.44 -12.43 -17.39
CA GLU A 72 11.13 -12.13 -16.83
C GLU A 72 10.15 -13.29 -17.03
N GLY A 73 9.45 -13.64 -15.95
CA GLY A 73 8.31 -14.54 -15.96
C GLY A 73 7.10 -13.90 -15.28
N LYS A 74 5.92 -14.23 -15.80
CA LYS A 74 4.62 -13.83 -15.27
C LYS A 74 4.09 -14.93 -14.34
N PHE A 75 3.99 -14.61 -13.06
CA PHE A 75 3.28 -15.40 -12.05
C PHE A 75 1.90 -14.80 -11.80
N THR A 76 0.90 -15.63 -11.57
CA THR A 76 -0.44 -15.18 -11.17
C THR A 76 -0.78 -15.85 -9.85
N ASP A 77 -1.06 -15.03 -8.85
CA ASP A 77 -1.35 -15.53 -7.51
C ASP A 77 -2.78 -16.09 -7.39
N LYS A 78 -3.09 -16.63 -6.21
CA LYS A 78 -4.41 -17.17 -5.87
C LYS A 78 -5.54 -16.14 -5.88
N PHE A 79 -5.21 -14.86 -5.82
CA PHE A 79 -6.15 -13.73 -5.88
C PHE A 79 -6.27 -13.14 -7.30
N GLY A 80 -5.57 -13.71 -8.28
CA GLY A 80 -5.55 -13.25 -9.67
C GLY A 80 -4.63 -12.06 -9.95
N GLN A 81 -3.80 -11.63 -9.00
CA GLN A 81 -2.84 -10.54 -9.24
C GLN A 81 -1.62 -11.08 -9.98
N ILE A 82 -1.12 -10.25 -10.88
CA ILE A 82 0.02 -10.59 -11.73
C ILE A 82 1.29 -10.04 -11.11
N HIS A 83 2.29 -10.91 -10.97
CA HIS A 83 3.62 -10.57 -10.47
C HIS A 83 4.66 -10.91 -11.53
N TYR A 84 5.54 -9.98 -11.86
CA TYR A 84 6.66 -10.20 -12.77
C TYR A 84 7.92 -10.47 -11.96
N LEU A 85 8.51 -11.65 -12.17
CA LEU A 85 9.64 -12.15 -11.40
C LEU A 85 10.81 -12.45 -12.33
N LEU A 86 12.04 -12.32 -11.81
CA LEU A 86 13.24 -12.78 -12.51
C LEU A 86 13.46 -14.25 -12.21
N LEU A 87 13.27 -15.08 -13.24
CA LEU A 87 13.38 -16.54 -13.16
C LEU A 87 14.65 -17.01 -13.85
N GLU A 88 15.39 -17.84 -13.14
CA GLU A 88 16.66 -18.42 -13.59
C GLU A 88 16.52 -19.95 -13.63
N PRO A 89 16.93 -20.62 -14.72
CA PRO A 89 17.00 -22.07 -14.74
C PRO A 89 18.24 -22.58 -14.01
N GLU A 90 18.23 -23.86 -13.64
CA GLU A 90 19.45 -24.54 -13.21
C GLU A 90 20.52 -24.61 -14.32
N LYS A 91 21.76 -24.88 -13.91
CA LYS A 91 22.89 -25.05 -14.83
C LYS A 91 22.61 -26.13 -15.87
N GLY A 92 22.91 -25.83 -17.13
CA GLY A 92 22.70 -26.74 -18.26
C GLY A 92 21.26 -26.78 -18.81
N LYS A 93 20.33 -26.01 -18.21
CA LYS A 93 18.97 -25.83 -18.71
C LYS A 93 18.82 -24.43 -19.31
N GLU A 94 17.84 -24.30 -20.20
CA GLU A 94 17.48 -23.03 -20.84
C GLU A 94 15.95 -22.88 -20.83
N PHE A 95 15.49 -21.66 -20.56
CA PHE A 95 14.10 -21.27 -20.74
C PHE A 95 13.88 -20.52 -22.03
N LYS A 96 12.72 -20.74 -22.65
CA LYS A 96 12.24 -19.99 -23.82
C LYS A 96 10.94 -19.28 -23.48
N LYS A 97 10.64 -18.23 -24.25
CA LYS A 97 9.37 -17.52 -24.13
C LYS A 97 8.19 -18.47 -24.29
N GLY A 98 7.24 -18.39 -23.37
CA GLY A 98 6.06 -19.27 -23.32
C GLY A 98 6.26 -20.55 -22.50
N ASP A 99 7.49 -20.86 -22.06
CA ASP A 99 7.72 -22.00 -21.18
C ASP A 99 6.94 -21.82 -19.87
N LYS A 100 6.30 -22.91 -19.44
CA LYS A 100 5.70 -23.01 -18.10
C LYS A 100 6.74 -23.55 -17.14
N VAL A 101 6.99 -22.79 -16.08
CA VAL A 101 8.04 -23.11 -15.11
C VAL A 101 7.48 -23.11 -13.69
N LEU A 102 8.02 -23.98 -12.85
CA LEU A 102 7.76 -24.04 -11.42
C LEU A 102 8.80 -23.20 -10.69
N ILE A 103 8.37 -22.27 -9.83
CA ILE A 103 9.26 -21.50 -8.97
C ILE A 103 9.68 -22.40 -7.79
N VAL A 104 10.97 -22.71 -7.68
CA VAL A 104 11.49 -23.70 -6.72
C VAL A 104 12.02 -23.05 -5.45
N CYS A 105 12.84 -22.02 -5.59
CA CYS A 105 13.42 -21.33 -4.44
C CYS A 105 13.85 -19.92 -4.79
N ARG A 106 14.09 -19.12 -3.76
CA ARG A 106 14.61 -17.77 -3.91
C ARG A 106 16.14 -17.80 -3.91
N LEU A 107 16.75 -17.18 -4.91
CA LEU A 107 18.21 -17.02 -5.02
C LEU A 107 18.68 -15.70 -4.40
N SER A 108 17.90 -14.63 -4.57
CA SER A 108 18.23 -13.30 -4.05
C SER A 108 16.98 -12.46 -3.83
N ALA A 109 17.14 -11.19 -3.48
CA ALA A 109 16.04 -10.26 -3.26
C ALA A 109 14.99 -10.29 -4.40
N THR A 110 15.46 -10.39 -5.65
CA THR A 110 14.64 -10.27 -6.87
C THR A 110 14.69 -11.50 -7.77
N ARG A 111 15.59 -12.45 -7.52
CA ARG A 111 15.81 -13.62 -8.39
C ARG A 111 15.31 -14.91 -7.75
N TYR A 112 14.71 -15.75 -8.58
CA TYR A 112 14.18 -17.06 -8.19
C TYR A 112 14.70 -18.14 -9.13
N LEU A 113 15.04 -19.28 -8.55
CA LEU A 113 15.31 -20.49 -9.31
C LEU A 113 13.99 -21.09 -9.73
N ALA A 114 13.88 -21.47 -10.99
CA ALA A 114 12.74 -22.17 -11.52
C ALA A 114 13.17 -23.43 -12.28
N GLU A 115 12.22 -24.34 -12.47
CA GLU A 115 12.39 -25.52 -13.29
C GLU A 115 11.31 -25.61 -14.37
N ARG A 116 11.69 -26.06 -15.56
CA ARG A 116 10.73 -26.30 -16.63
C ARG A 116 9.94 -27.57 -16.32
N THR A 117 8.64 -27.42 -16.16
CA THR A 117 7.73 -28.54 -15.93
C THR A 117 7.31 -29.14 -17.27
N PHE A 118 7.44 -30.46 -17.42
CA PHE A 118 7.07 -31.18 -18.64
C PHE A 118 5.77 -31.98 -18.53
N TYR A 119 5.06 -31.90 -17.41
CA TYR A 119 3.82 -32.63 -17.23
C TYR A 119 2.67 -31.96 -18.00
N VAL A 120 2.20 -32.67 -19.04
CA VAL A 120 0.90 -32.48 -19.69
C VAL A 120 -0.12 -33.32 -18.95
#